data_AF-A0A1V4VYU0-F1
#
_entry.id   AF-A0A1V4VYU0-F1
#
_cell.length_a   1.000
_cell.length_b   1.000
_cell.length_c   1.000
_cell.angle_alpha   90.00
_cell.angle_beta   90.00
_cell.angle_gamma   90.00
#
_symmetry.space_group_name_H-M   'P 1'
#
loop_
_entity.id
_entity.type
_entity.pdbx_description
1 polymer ?
#
loop_
_entity_poly.entity_id
_entity_poly.type
_entity_poly.pdbx_seq_one_letter_code
_entity_poly.pdbx_strand_id
1 'polypeptide(L)'
;MQGVINATDVRKDFSKFVDDVVHVRPQFVKRNHDHWLALSAIHARALLDNLKFQAQYLEEEDGSITATIDGFDIVVNAADRDLARKALAEDLSEYANEYFNEFRLYYYSTNRQKHFPYILAVLIQDDLNGVISLISA
;
A
#
# COMPACT_ATOMS: atom_id res chain seq x y z
N MET A 1 3.17 25.68 -3.22
CA MET A 1 2.16 24.86 -3.93
C MET A 1 1.10 25.81 -4.48
N GLN A 2 0.80 25.76 -5.78
CA GLN A 2 -0.30 26.54 -6.38
C GLN A 2 -1.61 25.74 -6.24
N GLY A 3 -2.76 26.43 -6.12
CA GLY A 3 -4.08 25.77 -6.05
C GLY A 3 -4.44 25.12 -4.71
N VAL A 4 -3.94 25.65 -3.58
CA VAL A 4 -4.18 25.12 -2.24
C VAL A 4 -5.47 25.70 -1.64
N ILE A 5 -6.35 24.84 -1.12
CA ILE A 5 -7.60 25.22 -0.45
C ILE A 5 -7.36 25.30 1.07
N ASN A 6 -7.97 26.26 1.78
CA ASN A 6 -7.89 26.30 3.24
C ASN A 6 -8.81 25.27 3.88
N ALA A 7 -8.35 24.65 4.97
CA ALA A 7 -9.14 23.71 5.78
C ALA A 7 -10.49 24.27 6.24
N THR A 8 -10.55 25.58 6.51
CA THR A 8 -11.80 26.25 6.93
C THR A 8 -12.83 26.25 5.81
N ASP A 9 -12.40 26.37 4.54
CA ASP A 9 -13.29 26.34 3.39
C ASP A 9 -13.72 24.91 3.08
N VAL A 10 -12.79 23.94 3.17
CA VAL A 10 -13.11 22.50 3.12
C VAL A 10 -14.17 22.13 4.16
N ARG A 11 -14.07 22.64 5.39
CA ARG A 11 -15.06 22.37 6.44
C ARG A 11 -16.42 22.99 6.15
N LYS A 12 -16.47 24.19 5.57
CA LYS A 12 -17.73 24.87 5.23
C LYS A 12 -18.48 24.14 4.12
N ASP A 13 -17.74 23.68 3.11
CA ASP A 13 -18.30 23.08 1.89
C ASP A 13 -17.87 21.61 1.72
N PHE A 14 -17.91 20.83 2.81
CA PHE A 14 -17.29 19.50 2.86
C PHE A 14 -17.83 18.52 1.81
N SER A 15 -19.16 18.46 1.62
CA SER A 15 -19.76 17.58 0.61
C SER A 15 -19.25 17.91 -0.79
N LYS A 16 -19.26 19.21 -1.16
CA LYS A 16 -18.75 19.66 -2.45
C LYS A 16 -17.26 19.35 -2.61
N PHE A 17 -16.47 19.54 -1.55
CA PHE A 17 -15.06 19.20 -1.56
C PHE A 17 -14.83 17.71 -1.85
N VAL A 18 -15.61 16.82 -1.21
CA VAL A 18 -15.55 15.38 -1.46
C VAL A 18 -15.91 15.06 -2.92
N ASP A 19 -17.02 15.61 -3.42
CA ASP A 19 -17.45 15.40 -4.81
C ASP A 19 -16.36 15.85 -5.80
N ASP A 20 -15.75 17.02 -5.57
CA ASP A 20 -14.66 17.53 -6.40
C ASP A 20 -13.42 16.62 -6.36
N VAL A 21 -13.05 16.08 -5.18
CA VAL A 21 -11.90 15.16 -5.05
C VAL A 21 -12.16 13.82 -5.76
N VAL A 22 -13.39 13.31 -5.66
CA VAL A 22 -13.78 12.02 -6.23
C VAL A 22 -13.93 12.10 -7.75
N HIS A 23 -14.58 13.16 -8.25
CA HIS A 23 -15.03 13.23 -9.65
C HIS A 23 -14.24 14.20 -10.53
N VAL A 24 -13.47 15.13 -9.96
CA VAL A 24 -12.78 16.18 -10.73
C VAL A 24 -11.27 16.03 -10.66
N ARG A 25 -10.66 16.17 -9.48
CA ARG A 25 -9.19 16.11 -9.31
C ARG A 25 -8.75 16.02 -7.85
N PRO A 26 -7.51 15.54 -7.57
CA PRO A 26 -6.88 15.69 -6.26
C PRO A 26 -6.79 17.17 -5.82
N GLN A 27 -6.86 17.42 -4.51
CA GLN A 27 -6.80 18.77 -3.97
C GLN A 27 -5.76 18.87 -2.85
N PHE A 28 -4.89 19.87 -2.93
CA PHE A 28 -4.01 20.24 -1.83
C PHE A 28 -4.77 21.11 -0.84
N VAL A 29 -4.69 20.77 0.43
CA VAL A 29 -5.36 21.49 1.51
C VAL A 29 -4.33 21.96 2.53
N LYS A 30 -4.54 23.16 3.08
CA LYS A 30 -3.68 23.77 4.10
C LYS A 30 -4.45 24.01 5.39
N ARG A 31 -3.81 23.71 6.52
CA ARG A 31 -4.25 24.11 7.86
C ARG A 31 -3.06 24.69 8.61
N ASN A 32 -3.09 25.99 8.87
CA ASN A 32 -1.98 26.72 9.50
C ASN A 32 -0.66 26.51 8.73
N HIS A 33 0.29 25.76 9.28
CA HIS A 33 1.57 25.42 8.66
C HIS A 33 1.57 24.06 7.95
N ASP A 34 0.55 23.23 8.18
CA ASP A 34 0.45 21.88 7.64
C ASP A 34 -0.24 21.87 6.29
N HIS A 35 0.14 20.90 5.45
CA HIS A 35 -0.47 20.63 4.16
C HIS A 35 -0.78 19.14 4.03
N TRP A 36 -1.88 18.81 3.37
CA TRP A 36 -2.18 17.43 2.96
C TRP A 36 -2.78 17.41 1.57
N LEU A 37 -2.75 16.23 0.96
CA LEU A 37 -3.33 15.96 -0.34
C LEU A 37 -4.53 15.03 -0.15
N ALA A 38 -5.68 15.43 -0.68
CA ALA A 38 -6.84 14.57 -0.78
C ALA A 38 -6.85 13.87 -2.15
N LEU A 39 -6.94 12.55 -2.13
CA LEU A 39 -6.98 11.68 -3.30
C LEU A 39 -8.27 10.84 -3.27
N SER A 40 -8.80 10.54 -4.46
CA SER A 40 -9.77 9.46 -4.60
C SER A 40 -9.03 8.13 -4.65
N ALA A 41 -9.74 7.01 -4.44
CA ALA A 41 -9.14 5.69 -4.59
C ALA A 41 -8.53 5.48 -5.98
N ILE A 42 -9.17 6.00 -7.05
CA ILE A 42 -8.65 5.91 -8.43
C ILE A 42 -7.32 6.66 -8.55
N HIS A 43 -7.22 7.88 -8.01
CA HIS A 43 -5.98 8.65 -8.02
C HIS A 43 -4.88 7.95 -7.23
N ALA A 44 -5.21 7.37 -6.08
CA ALA A 44 -4.25 6.62 -5.27
C ALA A 44 -3.77 5.35 -5.99
N ARG A 45 -4.65 4.57 -6.62
CA ARG A 45 -4.26 3.39 -7.43
C ARG A 45 -3.31 3.79 -8.56
N ALA A 46 -3.59 4.87 -9.28
CA ALA A 46 -2.73 5.34 -10.36
C ALA A 46 -1.32 5.75 -9.88
N LEU A 47 -1.18 6.27 -8.66
CA LEU A 47 0.13 6.58 -8.07
C LEU A 47 0.90 5.33 -7.64
N LEU A 48 0.19 4.26 -7.28
CA LEU A 48 0.76 3.04 -6.70
C LEU A 48 0.97 1.92 -7.73
N ASP A 49 0.47 2.07 -8.97
CA ASP A 49 0.40 1.02 -10.00
C ASP A 49 1.75 0.34 -10.32
N ASN A 50 2.84 1.12 -10.27
CA ASN A 50 4.19 0.62 -10.57
C ASN A 50 4.90 -0.02 -9.37
N LEU A 51 4.29 -0.04 -8.18
CA LEU A 51 4.89 -0.66 -7.00
C LEU A 51 4.64 -2.16 -7.02
N LYS A 52 5.73 -2.91 -7.23
CA LYS A 52 5.72 -4.37 -7.25
C LYS A 52 6.71 -4.94 -6.24
N PHE A 53 6.30 -6.00 -5.57
CA PHE A 53 7.19 -6.78 -4.71
C PHE A 53 8.01 -7.73 -5.57
N GLN A 54 9.30 -7.83 -5.31
CA GLN A 54 10.14 -8.84 -5.95
C GLN A 54 10.18 -10.07 -5.05
N ALA A 55 9.61 -11.17 -5.52
CA ALA A 55 9.68 -12.44 -4.82
C ALA A 55 10.85 -13.28 -5.33
N GLN A 56 11.55 -13.93 -4.40
CA GLN A 56 12.51 -14.98 -4.72
C GLN A 56 11.91 -16.33 -4.37
N TYR A 57 12.18 -17.34 -5.19
CA TYR A 57 11.67 -18.70 -5.02
C TYR A 57 12.84 -19.67 -5.04
N LEU A 58 12.86 -20.58 -4.07
CA LEU A 58 13.82 -21.67 -3.95
C LEU A 58 13.06 -22.99 -3.88
N GLU A 59 13.40 -23.93 -4.75
CA GLU A 59 12.89 -25.30 -4.69
C GLU A 59 13.76 -26.11 -3.71
N GLU A 60 13.10 -26.75 -2.75
CA GLU A 60 13.71 -27.55 -1.70
C GLU A 60 13.85 -29.02 -2.13
N GLU A 61 14.63 -29.82 -1.39
CA GLU A 61 14.89 -31.23 -1.72
C GLU A 61 13.62 -32.11 -1.74
N ASP A 62 12.59 -31.73 -1.00
CA ASP A 62 11.30 -32.43 -0.94
C ASP A 62 10.30 -31.98 -2.01
N GLY A 63 10.72 -31.05 -2.90
CA GLY A 63 9.89 -30.46 -3.95
C GLY A 63 9.01 -29.30 -3.48
N SER A 64 9.05 -28.93 -2.19
CA SER A 64 8.40 -27.71 -1.70
C SER A 64 9.13 -26.45 -2.21
N ILE A 65 8.43 -25.33 -2.17
CA ILE A 65 8.95 -24.02 -2.55
C ILE A 65 9.03 -23.13 -1.32
N THR A 66 10.24 -22.69 -0.97
CA THR A 66 10.47 -21.59 -0.05
C THR A 66 10.49 -20.28 -0.84
N ALA A 67 9.72 -19.29 -0.40
CA ALA A 67 9.63 -18.00 -1.07
C ALA A 67 9.81 -16.83 -0.10
N THR A 68 10.49 -15.78 -0.56
CA THR A 68 10.78 -14.57 0.22
C THR A 68 10.45 -13.31 -0.59
N ILE A 69 10.31 -12.17 0.10
CA ILE A 69 10.10 -10.87 -0.55
C ILE A 69 11.32 -9.96 -0.29
N ASP A 70 11.93 -9.45 -1.35
CA ASP A 70 13.13 -8.62 -1.25
C ASP A 70 12.90 -7.35 -0.43
N GLY A 71 13.69 -7.21 0.64
CA GLY A 71 13.63 -6.05 1.53
C GLY A 71 12.50 -6.11 2.55
N PHE A 72 11.76 -7.21 2.62
CA PHE A 72 10.72 -7.47 3.62
C PHE A 72 11.08 -8.73 4.41
N ASP A 73 10.76 -8.73 5.70
CA ASP A 73 11.01 -9.86 6.60
C ASP A 73 9.86 -10.87 6.48
N ILE A 74 9.61 -11.34 5.26
CA ILE A 74 8.53 -12.26 4.91
C ILE A 74 9.15 -13.48 4.23
N VAL A 75 8.84 -14.65 4.78
CA VAL A 75 9.27 -15.95 4.29
C VAL A 75 8.15 -16.95 4.47
N VAL A 76 7.86 -17.71 3.42
CA VAL A 76 6.86 -18.78 3.44
C VAL A 76 7.45 -20.04 2.83
N ASN A 77 6.91 -21.19 3.19
CA ASN A 77 7.17 -22.46 2.51
C ASN A 77 5.83 -23.11 2.16
N ALA A 78 5.71 -23.63 0.94
CA ALA A 78 4.49 -24.27 0.45
C ALA A 78 4.80 -25.40 -0.53
N ALA A 79 3.82 -26.26 -0.80
CA ALA A 79 4.00 -27.44 -1.65
C ALA A 79 4.32 -27.12 -3.12
N ASP A 80 3.97 -25.92 -3.60
CA ASP A 80 4.26 -25.48 -4.96
C ASP A 80 4.34 -23.94 -5.03
N ARG A 81 4.71 -23.43 -6.22
CA ARG A 81 4.93 -21.99 -6.44
C ARG A 81 3.65 -21.16 -6.33
N ASP A 82 2.50 -21.69 -6.74
CA ASP A 82 1.23 -20.96 -6.70
C ASP A 82 0.74 -20.82 -5.25
N LEU A 83 0.86 -21.89 -4.47
CA LEU A 83 0.60 -21.86 -3.03
C LEU A 83 1.57 -20.94 -2.29
N ALA A 84 2.86 -20.96 -2.64
CA ALA A 84 3.84 -20.06 -2.04
C ALA A 84 3.51 -18.59 -2.36
N ARG A 85 3.13 -18.29 -3.62
CA ARG A 85 2.73 -16.94 -4.02
C ARG A 85 1.46 -16.46 -3.30
N LYS A 86 0.50 -17.35 -3.08
CA LYS A 86 -0.71 -17.05 -2.30
C LYS A 86 -0.36 -16.77 -0.83
N ALA A 87 0.47 -17.61 -0.20
CA ALA A 87 0.91 -17.43 1.18
C ALA A 87 1.68 -16.11 1.35
N LEU A 88 2.57 -15.75 0.40
CA LEU A 88 3.22 -14.44 0.39
C LEU A 88 2.22 -13.28 0.37
N ALA A 89 1.14 -13.38 -0.41
CA ALA A 89 0.12 -12.34 -0.48
C ALA A 89 -0.70 -12.25 0.81
N GLU A 90 -0.93 -13.38 1.49
CA GLU A 90 -1.60 -13.43 2.80
C GLU A 90 -0.74 -12.73 3.87
N ASP A 91 0.54 -13.10 3.98
CA ASP A 91 1.49 -12.47 4.90
C ASP A 91 1.69 -10.98 4.62
N LEU A 92 1.75 -10.57 3.34
CA LEU A 92 1.80 -9.16 2.95
C LEU A 92 0.54 -8.40 3.39
N SER A 93 -0.63 -9.03 3.30
CA SER A 93 -1.90 -8.44 3.73
C SER A 93 -1.95 -8.30 5.24
N GLU A 94 -1.51 -9.33 5.98
CA GLU A 94 -1.39 -9.27 7.44
C GLU A 94 -0.42 -8.16 7.86
N TYR A 95 0.78 -8.15 7.29
CA TYR A 95 1.79 -7.14 7.57
C TYR A 95 1.31 -5.73 7.24
N ALA A 96 0.59 -5.54 6.13
CA ALA A 96 0.05 -4.24 5.75
C ALA A 96 -0.99 -3.72 6.75
N ASN A 97 -1.86 -4.59 7.24
CA ASN A 97 -2.83 -4.25 8.27
C ASN A 97 -2.15 -3.95 9.61
N GLU A 98 -1.21 -4.78 10.04
CA GLU A 98 -0.44 -4.54 11.27
C GLU A 98 0.35 -3.24 11.19
N TYR A 99 1.01 -2.98 10.05
CA TYR A 99 1.72 -1.74 9.80
C TYR A 99 0.80 -0.53 10.00
N PHE A 100 -0.41 -0.57 9.45
CA PHE A 100 -1.34 0.56 9.54
C PHE A 100 -1.97 0.73 10.92
N ASN A 101 -2.22 -0.39 11.62
CA ASN A 101 -2.70 -0.36 13.01
C ASN A 101 -1.64 0.20 13.96
N GLU A 102 -0.37 -0.15 13.75
CA GLU A 102 0.77 0.31 14.54
C GLU A 102 1.62 1.33 13.77
N PHE A 103 0.97 2.25 13.04
CA PHE A 103 1.61 3.14 12.06
C PHE A 103 2.80 3.92 12.62
N ARG A 104 2.70 4.44 13.84
CA ARG A 104 3.79 5.20 14.46
C ARG A 104 5.00 4.32 14.75
N LEU A 105 4.80 3.09 15.20
CA LEU A 105 5.91 2.16 15.46
C LEU A 105 6.61 1.84 14.13
N TYR A 106 5.85 1.42 13.13
CA TYR A 106 6.42 0.94 11.88
C TYR A 106 7.01 2.05 11.01
N TYR A 107 6.31 3.17 10.84
CA TYR A 107 6.77 4.28 10.00
C TYR A 107 8.05 4.95 10.51
N TYR A 108 8.25 4.99 11.83
CA TYR A 108 9.45 5.58 12.43
C TYR A 108 10.53 4.56 12.80
N SER A 109 10.30 3.27 12.54
CA SER A 109 11.34 2.23 12.72
C SER A 109 12.38 2.26 11.61
N THR A 110 13.64 2.01 11.98
CA THR A 110 14.75 1.87 11.03
C THR A 110 14.42 0.82 9.97
N ASN A 111 14.74 1.11 8.71
CA ASN A 111 14.51 0.26 7.54
C ASN A 111 13.04 -0.02 7.16
N ARG A 112 12.03 0.39 7.96
CA ARG A 112 10.61 0.12 7.67
C ARG A 112 9.84 1.31 7.10
N GLN A 113 10.32 2.55 7.30
CA GLN A 113 9.71 3.75 6.70
C GLN A 113 9.50 3.63 5.18
N LYS A 114 10.48 3.05 4.47
CA LYS A 114 10.45 2.84 3.02
C LYS A 114 9.40 1.82 2.56
N HIS A 115 8.83 1.03 3.48
CA HIS A 115 7.76 0.07 3.16
C HIS A 115 6.42 0.77 2.94
N PHE A 116 6.22 1.97 3.51
CA PHE A 116 4.93 2.65 3.49
C PHE A 116 4.23 2.71 2.12
N PRO A 117 4.90 3.07 0.99
CA PRO A 117 4.25 3.05 -0.31
C PRO A 117 3.74 1.66 -0.72
N TYR A 118 4.50 0.61 -0.42
CA TYR A 118 4.12 -0.78 -0.70
C TYR A 118 2.96 -1.24 0.19
N ILE A 119 2.96 -0.83 1.45
CA ILE A 119 1.86 -1.09 2.39
C ILE A 119 0.56 -0.46 1.87
N LEU A 120 0.61 0.79 1.40
CA LEU A 120 -0.55 1.41 0.76
C LEU A 120 -0.96 0.68 -0.53
N ALA A 121 -0.01 0.19 -1.32
CA ALA A 121 -0.30 -0.59 -2.53
C ALA A 121 -1.03 -1.90 -2.21
N VAL A 122 -0.74 -2.54 -1.07
CA VAL A 122 -1.48 -3.72 -0.58
C VAL A 122 -2.87 -3.33 -0.09
N LEU A 123 -2.97 -2.33 0.80
CA LEU A 123 -4.24 -1.94 1.44
C LEU A 123 -5.29 -1.39 0.47
N ILE A 124 -4.88 -0.89 -0.69
CA ILE A 124 -5.82 -0.40 -1.70
C ILE A 124 -6.44 -1.53 -2.53
N GLN A 125 -5.89 -2.74 -2.51
CA GLN A 125 -6.43 -3.86 -3.27
C GLN A 125 -7.80 -4.29 -2.73
N ASP A 126 -8.70 -4.68 -3.63
CA ASP A 126 -10.06 -5.05 -3.25
C ASP A 126 -10.12 -6.47 -2.66
N ASP A 127 -9.17 -7.34 -3.02
CA ASP A 127 -9.06 -8.71 -2.56
C ASP A 127 -7.61 -9.24 -2.63
N LEU A 128 -7.43 -10.49 -2.19
CA LEU A 128 -6.14 -11.18 -2.18
C LEU A 128 -5.57 -11.36 -3.60
N ASN A 129 -6.39 -11.52 -4.64
CA ASN A 129 -5.90 -11.64 -6.01
C ASN A 129 -5.24 -10.34 -6.49
N GLY A 130 -5.80 -9.19 -6.07
CA GLY A 130 -5.17 -7.89 -6.24
C GLY A 130 -3.77 -7.84 -5.62
N VAL A 131 -3.61 -8.35 -4.40
CA VAL A 131 -2.31 -8.41 -3.72
C VAL A 131 -1.34 -9.37 -4.43
N ILE A 132 -1.81 -10.55 -4.86
CA ILE A 132 -1.04 -11.50 -5.67
C ILE A 132 -0.48 -10.83 -6.94
N SER A 133 -1.26 -9.93 -7.57
CA SER A 133 -0.85 -9.19 -8.77
C SER A 133 0.26 -8.15 -8.54
N LEU A 134 0.54 -7.80 -7.27
CA LEU A 134 1.65 -6.93 -6.89
C LEU A 134 2.98 -7.71 -6.80
N ILE A 135 2.93 -9.04 -6.67
CA ILE A 135 4.11 -9.89 -6.57
C ILE A 135 4.63 -10.19 -7.97
N SER A 136 5.80 -9.64 -8.29
CA SER A 136 6.61 -9.99 -9.45
C SER A 136 7.51 -11.16 -9.12
N ALA A 137 7.74 -12.01 -10.12
CA ALA A 137 8.33 -13.33 -9.98
C ALA A 137 9.46 -13.54 -10.98
#